data_AF-A0A2M7QYT4-F1
#
_entry.id   AF-A0A2M7QYT4-F1
#
_cell.length_a   1.000
_cell.length_b   1.000
_cell.length_c   1.000
_cell.angle_alpha   90.00
_cell.angle_beta   90.00
_cell.angle_gamma   90.00
#
_symmetry.space_group_name_H-M   'P 1'
#
loop_
_entity.id
_entity.type
_entity.pdbx_description
1 polymer ?
#
loop_
_entity_poly.entity_id
_entity_poly.type
_entity_poly.pdbx_seq_one_letter_code
_entity_poly.pdbx_strand_id
1 'polypeptide(L)'
;MGALPKNKITRVERGKRRAGNTPKLKKDTKISSIPFHKRGLVASMLRSIGLSAAQTTEKTSKKKVQTKSVSQKPLPTQPKIKQPVVEIKTAAKRQTQHKG
;
A
#
# COMPACT_ATOMS: atom_id res chain seq x y z
N MET A 1 -16.99 12.06 -35.42
CA MET A 1 -16.55 10.67 -35.20
C MET A 1 -15.52 10.36 -36.28
N GLY A 2 -14.26 10.08 -35.89
CA GLY A 2 -13.14 9.94 -36.83
C GLY A 2 -13.15 8.63 -37.62
N ALA A 3 -12.28 8.55 -38.62
CA ALA A 3 -12.11 7.37 -39.46
C ALA A 3 -11.84 6.10 -38.63
N LEU A 4 -12.40 4.98 -39.09
CA LEU A 4 -12.17 3.68 -38.47
C LEU A 4 -10.70 3.27 -38.62
N PRO A 5 -10.10 2.68 -37.56
CA PRO A 5 -8.73 2.21 -37.64
C PRO A 5 -8.62 1.08 -38.67
N LYS A 6 -7.59 1.14 -39.51
CA LYS A 6 -7.33 0.08 -40.50
C LYS A 6 -7.09 -1.28 -39.83
N ASN A 7 -6.36 -1.29 -38.70
CA ASN A 7 -5.95 -2.49 -37.97
C ASN A 7 -6.20 -2.34 -36.45
N LYS A 8 -6.43 -3.46 -35.77
CA LYS A 8 -6.57 -3.50 -34.29
C LYS A 8 -5.20 -3.29 -33.62
N ILE A 9 -5.15 -2.35 -32.68
CA ILE A 9 -3.94 -2.12 -31.86
C ILE A 9 -3.73 -3.33 -30.94
N THR A 10 -2.55 -3.95 -31.02
CA THR A 10 -2.17 -5.10 -30.20
C THR A 10 -1.94 -4.71 -28.74
N ARG A 11 -1.98 -5.69 -27.81
CA ARG A 11 -1.72 -5.42 -26.38
C ARG A 11 -0.34 -4.80 -26.14
N VAL A 12 0.68 -5.28 -26.85
CA VAL A 12 2.07 -4.80 -26.74
C VAL A 12 2.17 -3.35 -27.20
N GLU A 13 1.61 -3.03 -28.37
CA GLU A 13 1.64 -1.69 -28.94
C GLU A 13 0.85 -0.69 -28.09
N ARG A 14 -0.32 -1.10 -27.61
CA ARG A 14 -1.12 -0.33 -26.64
C ARG A 14 -0.35 -0.07 -25.34
N GLY A 15 0.39 -1.08 -24.86
CA GLY A 15 1.25 -0.97 -23.68
C GLY A 15 2.34 0.08 -23.88
N LYS A 16 3.07 0.02 -25.01
CA LYS A 16 4.10 1.01 -25.38
C LYS A 16 3.53 2.42 -25.50
N ARG A 17 2.37 2.57 -26.14
CA ARG A 17 1.68 3.86 -26.30
C ARG A 17 1.19 4.47 -24.97
N ARG A 18 0.92 3.63 -23.96
CA ARG A 18 0.43 4.07 -22.65
C ARG A 18 1.51 4.09 -21.58
N ALA A 19 2.67 3.48 -21.84
CA ALA A 19 3.80 3.50 -20.94
C ALA A 19 4.27 4.95 -20.74
N GLY A 20 4.54 5.33 -19.49
CA GLY A 20 5.01 6.68 -19.14
C GLY A 20 3.92 7.77 -19.11
N ASN A 21 2.73 7.54 -19.66
CA ASN A 21 1.59 8.46 -19.52
C ASN A 21 0.79 8.16 -18.24
N THR A 22 1.48 8.04 -17.10
CA THR A 22 0.84 7.97 -15.80
C THR A 22 0.85 9.38 -15.20
N PRO A 23 -0.32 9.97 -14.90
CA PRO A 23 -0.34 11.27 -14.27
C PRO A 23 0.32 11.15 -12.89
N LYS A 24 1.28 12.04 -12.60
CA LYS A 24 1.96 12.10 -11.30
C LYS A 24 1.02 12.69 -10.23
N LEU A 25 -0.07 11.97 -9.93
CA LEU A 25 -1.03 12.37 -8.90
C LEU A 25 -0.48 12.01 -7.52
N LYS A 26 0.07 13.00 -6.82
CA LYS A 26 0.41 12.85 -5.40
C LYS A 26 -0.86 13.03 -4.58
N LYS A 27 -1.13 12.10 -3.67
CA LYS A 27 -2.19 12.28 -2.67
C LYS A 27 -1.67 13.25 -1.62
N ASP A 28 -2.24 14.45 -1.55
CA ASP A 28 -1.99 15.35 -0.43
C ASP A 28 -2.65 14.77 0.82
N THR A 29 -1.85 14.40 1.82
CA THR A 29 -2.32 13.75 3.06
C THR A 29 -3.20 14.68 3.89
N LYS A 30 -3.04 16.00 3.77
CA LYS A 30 -3.86 17.00 4.46
C LYS A 30 -5.27 17.10 3.86
N ILE A 31 -5.39 16.87 2.56
CA ILE A 31 -6.66 16.95 1.82
C ILE A 31 -7.34 15.57 1.75
N SER A 32 -6.56 14.49 1.66
CA SER A 32 -7.10 13.14 1.44
C SER A 32 -7.63 12.46 2.69
N SER A 33 -7.40 13.03 3.89
CA SER A 33 -7.81 12.43 5.16
C SER A 33 -9.14 13.01 5.62
N ILE A 34 -10.19 12.18 5.61
CA ILE A 34 -11.49 12.54 6.19
C ILE A 34 -11.39 12.42 7.72
N PRO A 35 -11.75 13.48 8.48
CA PRO A 35 -11.79 13.43 9.94
C PRO A 35 -12.64 12.27 10.45
N PHE A 36 -12.24 11.63 11.55
CA PHE A 36 -12.85 10.39 12.03
C PHE A 36 -14.37 10.50 12.20
N HIS A 37 -14.85 11.59 12.79
CA HIS A 37 -16.26 11.86 13.05
C HIS A 37 -17.09 12.15 11.77
N LYS A 38 -16.46 12.45 10.64
CA LYS A 38 -17.13 12.72 9.35
C LYS A 38 -17.15 11.52 8.41
N ARG A 39 -16.45 10.43 8.73
CA ARG A 39 -16.32 9.26 7.83
C ARG A 39 -17.66 8.64 7.47
N GLY A 40 -18.59 8.54 8.43
CA GLY A 40 -19.93 7.99 8.18
C GLY A 40 -20.74 8.82 7.18
N LEU A 41 -20.72 10.15 7.34
CA LEU A 41 -21.41 11.08 6.44
C LEU A 41 -20.82 11.04 5.03
N VAL A 42 -19.48 11.10 4.92
CA VAL A 42 -18.85 11.04 3.59
C VAL A 42 -19.09 9.68 2.94
N ALA A 43 -19.09 8.58 3.71
CA ALA A 43 -19.41 7.26 3.19
C ALA A 43 -20.86 7.15 2.67
N SER A 44 -21.83 7.77 3.35
CA SER A 44 -23.23 7.77 2.87
C SER A 44 -23.38 8.59 1.58
N MET A 45 -22.71 9.75 1.50
CA MET A 45 -22.67 10.57 0.28
C MET A 45 -22.00 9.82 -0.88
N LEU A 46 -20.83 9.19 -0.66
CA LEU A 46 -20.14 8.42 -1.70
C LEU A 46 -20.98 7.21 -2.17
N ARG A 47 -21.77 6.61 -1.27
CA ARG A 47 -22.67 5.50 -1.62
C ARG A 47 -23.86 5.97 -2.45
N SER A 48 -24.46 7.13 -2.14
CA SER A 48 -25.62 7.63 -2.89
C SER A 48 -25.26 8.01 -4.34
N ILE A 49 -24.04 8.51 -4.56
CA ILE A 49 -23.52 8.84 -5.90
C ILE A 49 -22.88 7.65 -6.63
N GLY A 50 -22.92 6.45 -6.07
CA GLY A 50 -22.38 5.24 -6.70
C GLY A 50 -20.85 5.16 -6.75
N LEU A 51 -20.12 6.02 -6.01
CA LEU A 51 -18.66 6.04 -5.94
C LEU A 51 -18.09 5.20 -4.78
N SER A 52 -18.93 4.40 -4.12
CA SER A 52 -18.50 3.50 -3.04
C SER A 52 -17.47 2.48 -3.57
N ALA A 53 -16.27 2.47 -2.99
CA ALA A 53 -15.30 1.42 -3.27
C ALA A 53 -15.92 0.05 -2.96
N ALA A 54 -15.84 -0.89 -3.91
CA ALA A 54 -16.24 -2.26 -3.72
C ALA A 54 -15.52 -2.82 -2.48
N GLN A 55 -16.28 -3.45 -1.60
CA GLN A 55 -15.82 -3.94 -0.30
C GLN A 55 -14.58 -4.83 -0.50
N THR A 56 -13.39 -4.30 -0.22
CA THR A 56 -12.24 -5.14 0.09
C THR A 56 -12.57 -5.77 1.43
N THR A 57 -13.11 -7.00 1.37
CA THR A 57 -13.31 -7.88 2.52
C THR A 57 -11.95 -8.27 3.09
N GLU A 58 -11.27 -7.32 3.72
CA GLU A 58 -10.19 -7.62 4.67
C GLU A 58 -10.89 -8.27 5.86
N LYS A 59 -11.01 -9.61 5.80
CA LYS A 59 -11.44 -10.43 6.92
C LYS A 59 -10.40 -10.26 8.02
N THR A 60 -10.57 -9.24 8.87
CA THR A 60 -9.81 -9.12 10.11
C THR A 60 -10.20 -10.31 10.98
N SER A 61 -9.36 -11.34 10.99
CA SER A 61 -9.48 -12.45 11.93
C SER A 61 -9.38 -11.86 13.34
N LYS A 62 -10.51 -11.80 14.05
CA LYS A 62 -10.53 -11.47 15.46
C LYS A 62 -9.82 -12.60 16.21
N LYS A 63 -8.52 -12.43 16.49
CA LYS A 63 -7.84 -13.26 17.49
C LYS A 63 -8.47 -12.90 18.84
N LYS A 64 -9.33 -13.78 19.34
CA LYS A 64 -10.00 -13.68 20.63
C LYS A 64 -8.92 -13.72 21.73
N VAL A 65 -8.47 -12.56 22.20
CA VAL A 65 -7.61 -12.48 23.39
C VAL A 65 -8.54 -12.61 24.60
N GLN A 66 -8.56 -13.80 25.20
CA GLN A 66 -9.16 -14.05 26.51
C GLN A 66 -8.46 -13.18 27.55
N THR A 67 -9.15 -12.18 28.08
CA THR A 67 -8.75 -11.49 29.30
C THR A 67 -9.01 -12.41 30.48
N LYS A 68 -7.98 -13.11 30.96
CA LYS A 68 -7.96 -13.63 32.33
C LYS A 68 -7.30 -12.57 33.22
N SER A 69 -8.07 -12.10 34.19
CA SER A 69 -7.69 -11.20 35.26
C SER A 69 -6.62 -11.84 36.16
N VAL A 70 -5.50 -11.16 36.40
CA VAL A 70 -4.60 -11.45 37.52
C VAL A 70 -4.04 -10.14 38.11
N SER A 71 -4.52 -9.89 39.33
CA SER A 71 -3.97 -9.17 40.49
C SER A 71 -2.65 -8.38 40.41
N GLN A 72 -2.67 -7.23 41.09
CA GLN A 72 -1.63 -6.20 41.24
C GLN A 72 -0.40 -6.63 42.07
N LYS A 73 0.80 -6.10 41.76
CA LYS A 73 1.75 -5.37 42.68
C LYS A 73 3.05 -4.92 41.96
N PRO A 74 3.83 -3.95 42.50
CA PRO A 74 4.57 -2.92 41.73
C PRO A 74 6.07 -3.19 41.44
N LEU A 75 6.67 -2.26 40.65
CA LEU A 75 8.08 -1.99 40.21
C LEU A 75 9.23 -2.46 41.14
N PRO A 76 10.53 -2.53 40.71
CA PRO A 76 11.19 -1.99 39.49
C PRO A 76 12.04 -3.07 38.75
N THR A 77 12.69 -2.86 37.60
CA THR A 77 14.12 -2.49 37.45
C THR A 77 14.47 -2.54 35.95
N GLN A 78 15.17 -1.54 35.41
CA GLN A 78 15.63 -1.52 34.01
C GLN A 78 16.80 -2.49 33.77
N PRO A 79 16.87 -3.13 32.58
CA PRO A 79 18.17 -3.30 31.95
C PRO A 79 18.20 -3.03 30.43
N LYS A 80 19.08 -2.09 30.08
CA LYS A 80 20.14 -2.20 29.05
C LYS A 80 19.76 -2.57 27.61
N ILE A 81 19.70 -1.51 26.79
CA ILE A 81 20.21 -1.35 25.42
C ILE A 81 20.93 -2.59 24.84
N LYS A 82 20.41 -3.12 23.73
CA LYS A 82 21.20 -3.61 22.58
C LYS A 82 20.45 -3.32 21.28
N GLN A 83 20.95 -2.37 20.49
CA GLN A 83 20.49 -2.17 19.11
C GLN A 83 20.96 -3.37 18.26
N PRO A 84 20.12 -3.96 17.38
CA PRO A 84 20.61 -4.89 16.38
C PRO A 84 21.32 -4.11 15.27
N VAL A 85 22.64 -4.32 15.18
CA VAL A 85 23.48 -3.86 14.07
C VAL A 85 22.98 -4.49 12.77
N VAL A 86 22.81 -3.62 11.78
CA VAL A 86 22.41 -3.93 10.41
C VAL A 86 23.55 -4.67 9.70
N GLU A 87 23.39 -5.97 9.43
CA GLU A 87 24.24 -6.68 8.47
C GLU A 87 23.62 -6.61 7.07
N ILE A 88 24.03 -5.62 6.28
CA ILE A 88 23.79 -5.59 4.84
C ILE A 88 24.80 -6.55 4.20
N LYS A 89 24.33 -7.72 3.77
CA LYS A 89 25.10 -8.63 2.91
C LYS A 89 25.30 -7.97 1.55
N THR A 90 26.49 -7.47 1.27
CA THR A 90 26.87 -6.93 -0.04
C THR A 90 26.96 -8.06 -1.07
N ALA A 91 26.17 -7.99 -2.14
CA ALA A 91 26.19 -8.97 -3.22
C ALA A 91 27.49 -8.90 -4.03
N ALA A 92 28.10 -10.05 -4.29
CA ALA A 92 29.36 -10.18 -5.02
C ALA A 92 29.21 -9.77 -6.51
N LYS A 93 30.17 -8.97 -6.99
CA LYS A 93 30.29 -8.49 -8.37
C LYS A 93 30.84 -9.61 -9.27
N ARG A 94 30.07 -10.05 -10.28
CA ARG A 94 30.53 -11.03 -11.28
C ARG A 94 31.45 -10.36 -12.30
N GLN A 95 32.68 -10.86 -12.43
CA GLN A 95 33.66 -10.46 -13.43
C GLN A 95 33.47 -11.31 -14.70
N THR A 96 33.16 -10.69 -15.82
CA THR A 96 33.14 -11.35 -17.13
C THR A 96 34.46 -11.13 -17.83
N GLN A 97 35.12 -12.20 -18.27
CA GLN A 97 36.32 -12.11 -19.11
C GLN A 97 35.91 -12.00 -20.58
N HIS A 98 36.40 -10.96 -21.27
CA HIS A 98 36.42 -10.91 -22.72
C HIS A 98 37.60 -11.73 -23.23
N LYS A 99 37.32 -12.71 -24.09
CA LYS A 99 38.33 -13.44 -24.86
C LYS A 99 38.50 -12.69 -26.19
N GLY A 100 39.74 -12.32 -26.50
CA GLY A 100 40.14 -11.76 -27.79
C GLY A 100 40.05 -12.77 -28.93
#